data_AF-A0A4Q5NHK6-F1
#
_entry.id   AF-A0A4Q5NHK6-F1
#
_cell.length_a   1.000
_cell.length_b   1.000
_cell.length_c   1.000
_cell.angle_alpha   90.00
_cell.angle_beta   90.00
_cell.angle_gamma   90.00
#
_symmetry.space_group_name_H-M   'P 1'
#
loop_
_entity.id
_entity.type
_entity.pdbx_description
1 polymer ?
#
loop_
_entity_poly.entity_id
_entity_poly.type
_entity_poly.pdbx_seq_one_letter_code
_entity_poly.pdbx_strand_id
1 'polypeptide(L)'
;MKQHTVIKVWVDTDVCLAHYLCVHEAPRVFEEREGAVSVHIKPEADTQLLRDESENLFWAAAICPVSAIKLKLDTGEVIDGDSEIIKQFIACQRRT
;
A
#
# COMPACT_ATOMS: atom_id res chain seq x y z
N MET A 1 14.26 4.52 12.82
CA MET A 1 14.45 3.86 11.50
C MET A 1 14.56 4.95 10.45
N LYS A 2 15.36 4.78 9.39
CA LYS A 2 15.25 5.66 8.22
C LYS A 2 13.83 5.47 7.67
N GLN A 3 13.08 6.55 7.56
CA GLN A 3 11.71 6.51 7.08
C GLN A 3 11.78 6.35 5.56
N HIS A 4 11.47 5.15 5.06
CA HIS A 4 11.43 4.89 3.63
C HIS A 4 10.18 5.51 3.04
N THR A 5 10.31 6.20 1.91
CA THR A 5 9.17 6.84 1.25
C THR A 5 8.70 6.01 0.04
N VAL A 6 7.39 5.94 -0.15
CA VAL A 6 6.80 5.28 -1.33
C VAL A 6 6.84 6.25 -2.51
N ILE A 7 7.40 5.79 -3.63
CA ILE A 7 7.48 6.57 -4.88
C ILE A 7 6.61 6.02 -6.01
N LYS A 8 6.15 4.78 -5.87
CA LYS A 8 5.20 4.16 -6.80
C LYS A 8 4.40 3.09 -6.07
N VAL A 9 3.13 2.94 -6.43
CA VAL A 9 2.25 1.87 -5.96
C VAL A 9 1.54 1.25 -7.16
N TRP A 10 1.27 -0.05 -7.09
CA TRP A 10 0.36 -0.74 -8.00
C TRP A 10 -0.36 -1.88 -7.29
N VAL A 11 -1.48 -2.30 -7.86
CA VAL A 11 -2.26 -3.45 -7.39
C VAL A 11 -2.04 -4.59 -8.37
N ASP A 12 -1.61 -5.74 -7.86
CA ASP A 12 -1.61 -6.98 -8.61
C ASP A 12 -3.05 -7.51 -8.72
N THR A 13 -3.66 -7.29 -9.89
CA THR A 13 -5.07 -7.60 -10.13
C THR A 13 -5.33 -9.10 -10.26
N ASP A 14 -4.30 -9.91 -10.52
CA ASP A 14 -4.47 -11.36 -10.69
C ASP A 14 -4.71 -12.06 -9.35
N VAL A 15 -4.26 -11.45 -8.25
CA VAL A 15 -4.44 -11.96 -6.88
C VAL A 15 -5.36 -11.10 -6.02
N CYS A 16 -5.76 -9.92 -6.50
CA CYS A 16 -6.63 -9.01 -5.74
C CYS A 16 -8.01 -9.64 -5.50
N LEU A 17 -8.43 -9.71 -4.23
CA LEU A 17 -9.74 -10.23 -3.84
C LEU A 17 -10.81 -9.14 -3.63
N ALA A 18 -10.52 -7.89 -4.01
CA ALA A 18 -11.41 -6.74 -3.83
C ALA A 18 -12.01 -6.66 -2.40
N HIS A 19 -11.19 -6.89 -1.37
CA HIS A 19 -11.62 -6.84 0.04
C HIS A 19 -11.66 -5.42 0.63
N TYR A 20 -11.20 -4.43 -0.14
CA TYR A 20 -11.27 -2.99 0.12
C TYR A 20 -10.61 -2.44 1.40
N LEU A 21 -9.90 -3.25 2.21
CA LEU A 21 -9.22 -2.71 3.40
C LEU A 21 -8.12 -1.69 3.03
N CYS A 22 -7.46 -1.83 1.88
CA CYS A 22 -6.52 -0.81 1.41
C CYS A 22 -7.19 0.54 1.12
N VAL A 23 -8.47 0.55 0.73
CA VAL A 23 -9.27 1.79 0.57
C VAL A 23 -9.55 2.42 1.93
N HIS A 24 -9.78 1.61 2.97
CA HIS A 24 -9.94 2.11 4.34
C HIS A 24 -8.63 2.72 4.87
N GLU A 25 -7.49 2.06 4.68
CA GLU A 25 -6.20 2.52 5.21
C GLU A 25 -5.65 3.73 4.44
N ALA A 26 -5.80 3.76 3.11
CA ALA A 26 -5.28 4.83 2.26
C ALA A 26 -6.35 5.35 1.27
N PRO A 27 -7.44 5.98 1.76
CA PRO A 27 -8.58 6.41 0.95
C PRO A 27 -8.23 7.54 -0.04
N ARG A 28 -7.09 8.21 0.15
CA ARG A 28 -6.58 9.23 -0.78
C ARG A 28 -5.86 8.63 -1.98
N VAL A 29 -5.44 7.36 -1.90
CA VAL A 29 -4.68 6.68 -2.96
C VAL A 29 -5.52 5.62 -3.66
N PHE A 30 -6.35 4.89 -2.92
CA PHE A 30 -7.16 3.80 -3.46
C PHE A 30 -8.64 4.18 -3.57
N GLU A 31 -9.32 3.56 -4.54
CA GLU A 31 -10.75 3.68 -4.74
C GLU A 31 -11.38 2.34 -5.13
N GLU A 32 -12.64 2.18 -4.73
CA GLU A 32 -13.55 1.20 -5.30
C GLU A 32 -14.17 1.79 -6.58
N ARG A 33 -14.29 0.98 -7.64
CA ARG A 33 -15.04 1.34 -8.84
C ARG A 33 -16.21 0.39 -8.99
N GLU A 34 -17.36 0.93 -9.36
CA GLU A 34 -18.57 0.14 -9.55
C GLU A 34 -18.34 -0.98 -10.58
N GLY A 35 -18.63 -2.23 -10.18
CA GLY A 35 -18.45 -3.41 -11.02
C GLY A 35 -17.00 -3.87 -11.21
N ALA A 36 -16.02 -3.28 -10.52
CA ALA A 36 -14.64 -3.72 -10.59
C ALA A 36 -14.39 -5.01 -9.78
N VAL A 37 -13.55 -5.88 -10.32
CA VAL A 37 -13.08 -7.11 -9.65
C VAL A 37 -11.80 -6.88 -8.83
N SER A 38 -11.30 -5.65 -8.77
CA SER A 38 -10.07 -5.26 -8.09
C SER A 38 -10.15 -3.82 -7.60
N VAL A 39 -9.30 -3.47 -6.62
CA VAL A 39 -9.11 -2.08 -6.19
C VAL A 39 -8.30 -1.30 -7.22
N HIS A 40 -8.63 -0.02 -7.39
CA HIS A 40 -7.92 0.88 -8.31
C HIS A 40 -7.12 1.94 -7.56
N ILE A 41 -6.07 2.43 -8.22
CA ILE A 41 -5.34 3.62 -7.78
C ILE A 41 -6.01 4.84 -8.41
N LYS A 42 -6.26 5.84 -7.57
CA LYS A 42 -6.85 7.10 -7.98
C LYS A 42 -5.95 7.82 -8.99
N PRO A 43 -6.49 8.39 -10.08
CA PRO A 43 -5.70 9.09 -11.10
C PRO A 43 -4.84 10.24 -10.55
N GLU A 44 -5.28 10.88 -9.48
CA GLU A 44 -4.60 11.98 -8.79
C GLU A 44 -3.49 11.53 -7.83
N ALA A 45 -3.25 10.22 -7.67
CA ALA A 45 -2.21 9.70 -6.78
C ALA A 45 -0.80 9.87 -7.38
N ASP A 46 -0.34 11.12 -7.39
CA ASP A 46 0.98 11.50 -7.87
C ASP A 46 2.10 11.12 -6.88
N THR A 47 3.36 11.29 -7.30
CA THR A 47 4.51 10.90 -6.47
C THR A 47 4.59 11.67 -5.15
N GLN A 48 4.11 12.92 -5.10
CA GLN A 48 4.14 13.70 -3.87
C GLN A 48 3.11 13.14 -2.88
N LEU A 49 1.89 12.84 -3.33
CA LEU A 49 0.87 12.21 -2.51
C LEU A 49 1.35 10.86 -1.97
N LEU A 50 1.99 10.03 -2.81
CA LEU A 50 2.51 8.73 -2.37
C LEU A 50 3.56 8.86 -1.26
N ARG A 51 4.40 9.91 -1.32
CA ARG A 51 5.37 10.20 -0.26
C ARG A 51 4.66 10.60 1.03
N ASP A 52 3.70 11.52 0.94
CA ASP A 52 2.94 12.03 2.08
C ASP A 52 2.10 10.92 2.75
N GLU A 53 1.59 9.97 1.97
CA GLU A 53 0.77 8.84 2.41
C GLU A 53 1.59 7.56 2.68
N SER A 54 2.92 7.64 2.77
CA SER A 54 3.79 6.44 2.87
C SER A 54 3.38 5.54 4.04
N GLU A 55 3.08 6.10 5.21
CA GLU A 55 2.67 5.30 6.37
C GLU A 55 1.35 4.55 6.13
N ASN A 56 0.35 5.23 5.57
CA ASN A 56 -0.95 4.65 5.23
C ASN A 56 -0.79 3.57 4.15
N LEU A 57 0.13 3.74 3.21
CA LEU A 57 0.46 2.75 2.19
C LEU A 57 1.12 1.51 2.78
N PHE A 58 1.99 1.67 3.77
CA PHE A 58 2.57 0.53 4.51
C PHE A 58 1.48 -0.24 5.27
N TRP A 59 0.53 0.43 5.90
CA TRP A 59 -0.63 -0.22 6.53
C TRP A 59 -1.55 -0.90 5.51
N ALA A 60 -1.82 -0.26 4.38
CA ALA A 60 -2.60 -0.83 3.29
C ALA A 60 -1.96 -2.12 2.74
N ALA A 61 -0.64 -2.15 2.61
CA ALA A 61 0.09 -3.36 2.23
C ALA A 61 0.06 -4.43 3.33
N ALA A 62 0.25 -4.03 4.60
CA ALA A 62 0.23 -4.91 5.77
C ALA A 62 -1.10 -5.63 5.97
N ILE A 63 -2.23 -4.95 5.72
CA ILE A 63 -3.57 -5.49 5.96
C ILE A 63 -4.11 -6.29 4.76
N CYS A 64 -3.43 -6.24 3.61
CA CYS A 64 -3.83 -6.99 2.43
C CYS A 64 -3.59 -8.50 2.67
N PRO A 65 -4.63 -9.35 2.67
CA PRO A 65 -4.51 -10.78 3.02
C PRO A 65 -3.82 -11.62 1.93
N VAL A 66 -3.61 -11.04 0.75
CA VAL A 66 -3.09 -11.71 -0.45
C VAL A 66 -1.88 -10.98 -1.04
N SER A 67 -1.32 -10.02 -0.31
CA SER A 67 -0.14 -9.25 -0.74
C SER A 67 -0.27 -8.61 -2.13
N ALA A 68 -1.49 -8.21 -2.52
CA ALA A 68 -1.79 -7.62 -3.83
C ALA A 68 -1.23 -6.19 -3.98
N ILE A 69 -1.05 -5.47 -2.87
CA ILE A 69 -0.54 -4.10 -2.88
C ILE A 69 0.99 -4.13 -2.97
N LYS A 70 1.54 -3.59 -4.06
CA LYS A 70 2.98 -3.51 -4.28
C LYS A 70 3.46 -2.06 -4.16
N LEU A 71 4.50 -1.84 -3.36
CA LEU A 71 5.07 -0.52 -3.09
C LEU A 71 6.52 -0.48 -3.59
N LYS A 72 6.87 0.52 -4.40
CA LYS A 72 8.26 0.84 -4.72
C LYS A 72 8.75 1.95 -3.80
N LEU A 73 9.86 1.69 -3.12
CA LEU A 73 10.51 2.64 -2.23
C LEU A 73 11.48 3.55 -2.99
N ASP A 74 11.84 4.67 -2.37
CA ASP A 74 12.92 5.57 -2.81
C ASP A 74 14.28 4.89 -2.96
N THR A 75 14.52 3.79 -2.23
CA THR A 75 15.69 2.92 -2.37
C THR A 75 15.70 2.13 -3.68
N GLY A 76 14.57 2.06 -4.39
CA GLY A 76 14.37 1.25 -5.58
C GLY A 76 13.81 -0.14 -5.30
N GLU A 77 13.76 -0.58 -4.04
CA GLU A 77 13.18 -1.85 -3.62
C GLU A 77 11.67 -1.89 -3.84
N VAL A 78 11.16 -3.08 -4.14
CA VAL A 78 9.73 -3.36 -4.25
C VAL A 78 9.33 -4.27 -3.10
N ILE A 79 8.33 -3.86 -2.34
CA ILE A 79 7.83 -4.57 -1.16
C ILE A 79 6.31 -4.77 -1.25
N ASP A 80 5.81 -5.68 -0.43
CA ASP A 80 4.39 -6.02 -0.25
C ASP A 80 4.15 -6.55 1.18
N GLY A 81 2.94 -7.04 1.46
CA GLY A 81 2.54 -7.54 2.77
C GLY A 81 3.44 -8.64 3.36
N ASP A 82 4.11 -9.43 2.52
CA ASP A 82 4.98 -10.52 2.97
C ASP A 82 6.43 -10.08 3.27
N SER A 83 6.77 -8.85 2.90
CA SER A 83 8.13 -8.31 3.02
C SER A 83 8.53 -8.06 4.48
N GLU A 84 9.78 -8.38 4.84
CA GLU A 84 10.31 -8.15 6.19
C GLU A 84 10.25 -6.69 6.64
N ILE A 85 10.38 -5.75 5.69
CA ILE A 85 10.25 -4.31 5.94
C ILE A 85 8.85 -3.97 6.49
N ILE A 86 7.78 -4.53 5.91
CA ILE A 86 6.41 -4.32 6.38
C ILE A 86 6.22 -4.96 7.76
N LYS A 87 6.72 -6.17 7.98
CA LYS A 87 6.63 -6.85 9.29
C LYS A 87 7.32 -6.06 10.40
N GLN A 88 8.52 -5.52 10.12
CA GLN A 88 9.26 -4.68 11.05
C GLN A 88 8.54 -3.36 11.36
N PHE A 89 7.94 -2.73 10.33
CA PHE A 89 7.11 -1.53 10.51
C PHE A 89 5.95 -1.79 11.49
N ILE A 90 5.17 -2.84 11.27
CA ILE A 90 4.04 -3.21 12.16
C ILE A 90 4.54 -3.51 13.58
N ALA A 91 5.64 -4.26 13.71
CA ALA A 91 6.21 -4.62 15.01
C ALA A 91 6.71 -3.40 15.81
N CYS A 92 7.15 -2.34 15.12
CA CYS A 92 7.55 -1.08 15.75
C CYS A 92 6.33 -0.28 16.25
N GLN A 93 5.27 -0.17 15.44
CA GLN A 93 4.08 0.64 15.74
C GLN A 93 3.16 0.01 16.80
N ARG A 94 3.20 -1.31 16.99
CA ARG A 94 2.45 -1.99 18.07
C ARG A 94 3.06 -1.81 19.47
N ARG A 95 4.20 -1.13 19.59
CA ARG A 95 4.91 -0.89 20.85
C ARG A 95 4.74 0.53 21.41
N THR A 96 4.00 1.38 20.71
CA THR A 96 3.65 2.75 21.08
C THR A 96 2.19 2.83 21.47
#